data_AF-A0A7X9GBT2-F1
#
_entry.id   AF-A0A7X9GBT2-F1
#
_cell.length_a   1.000
_cell.length_b   1.000
_cell.length_c   1.000
_cell.angle_alpha   90.00
_cell.angle_beta   90.00
_cell.angle_gamma   90.00
#
_symmetry.space_group_name_H-M   'P 1'
#
loop_
_entity.id
_entity.type
_entity.pdbx_description
1 polymer ?
#
loop_
_entity_poly.entity_id
_entity_poly.type
_entity_poly.pdbx_seq_one_letter_code
_entity_poly.pdbx_strand_id
1 'polypeptide(L)'
;MDDFIKILEGCDAEIQERYKYICEQLNQSAELSMEIIEAKEISNVEIEIARRMGDKARENQIKMGLKQIEKADQENEERYDILLDLRDEMEKEIMGIGVKGKRRDEKVRKLV
;
A
#
# COMPACT_ATOMS: atom_id res chain seq x y z
N MET A 1 -22.87 -28.92 21.73
CA MET A 1 -21.92 -27.92 22.27
C MET A 1 -20.66 -27.83 21.42
N ASP A 2 -20.32 -28.88 20.65
CA ASP A 2 -19.07 -29.00 19.88
C ASP A 2 -19.05 -28.22 18.55
N ASP A 3 -20.17 -28.12 17.84
CA ASP A 3 -20.20 -27.50 16.50
C ASP A 3 -20.16 -25.97 16.54
N PHE A 4 -20.78 -25.35 17.55
CA PHE A 4 -20.77 -23.89 17.71
C PHE A 4 -19.36 -23.37 18.05
N ILE A 5 -18.63 -24.09 18.91
CA ILE A 5 -17.25 -23.75 19.26
C ILE A 5 -16.34 -23.87 18.03
N LYS A 6 -16.47 -24.95 17.25
CA LYS A 6 -15.71 -25.12 15.99
C LYS A 6 -15.99 -24.01 14.97
N ILE A 7 -17.23 -23.53 14.87
CA ILE A 7 -17.58 -22.40 14.00
C ILE A 7 -16.88 -21.12 14.47
N LEU A 8 -16.90 -20.83 15.77
CA LEU A 8 -16.21 -19.66 16.33
C LEU A 8 -14.69 -19.74 16.12
N GLU A 9 -14.07 -20.88 16.40
CA GLU A 9 -12.65 -21.11 16.16
C GLU A 9 -12.27 -20.96 14.67
N GLY A 10 -13.14 -21.41 13.77
CA GLY A 10 -12.97 -21.24 12.33
C GLY A 10 -13.02 -19.77 11.89
N CYS A 11 -13.97 -19.00 12.43
CA CYS A 11 -14.06 -17.57 12.17
C CYS A 11 -12.85 -16.80 12.71
N ASP A 12 -12.37 -17.13 13.90
CA ASP A 12 -11.17 -16.51 14.48
C ASP A 12 -9.93 -16.79 13.63
N ALA A 13 -9.77 -18.03 13.15
CA ALA A 13 -8.67 -18.40 12.26
C ALA A 13 -8.69 -17.60 10.93
N GLU A 14 -9.86 -17.43 10.32
CA GLU A 14 -10.02 -16.66 9.08
C GLU A 14 -9.67 -15.18 9.27
N ILE A 15 -10.05 -14.59 10.41
CA ILE A 15 -9.71 -13.19 10.74
C ILE A 15 -8.19 -13.04 10.90
N GLN A 16 -7.53 -13.97 11.60
CA GLN A 16 -6.08 -13.95 11.77
C GLN A 16 -5.33 -14.12 10.45
N GLU A 17 -5.82 -15.00 9.56
CA GLU A 17 -5.23 -15.20 8.23
C GLU A 17 -5.31 -13.92 7.38
N ARG A 18 -6.47 -13.26 7.35
CA ARG A 18 -6.65 -11.98 6.66
C ARG A 18 -5.74 -10.89 7.23
N TYR A 19 -5.63 -10.80 8.55
CA TYR A 19 -4.73 -9.85 9.22
C TYR A 19 -3.27 -10.08 8.83
N LYS A 20 -2.83 -11.34 8.84
CA LYS A 20 -1.48 -11.73 8.39
C LYS A 20 -1.23 -11.36 6.94
N TYR A 21 -2.20 -11.63 6.05
CA TYR A 21 -2.10 -11.25 4.65
C TYR A 21 -1.94 -9.73 4.47
N ILE A 22 -2.71 -8.91 5.17
CA ILE A 22 -2.58 -7.45 5.11
C ILE A 22 -1.19 -7.00 5.58
N CYS A 23 -0.68 -7.57 6.67
CA CYS A 23 0.68 -7.29 7.16
C CYS A 23 1.75 -7.67 6.12
N GLU A 24 1.59 -8.80 5.43
CA GLU A 24 2.49 -9.21 4.35
C GLU A 24 2.43 -8.23 3.16
N GLN A 25 1.24 -7.76 2.79
CA GLN A 25 1.07 -6.76 1.73
C GLN A 25 1.67 -5.40 2.11
N LEU A 26 1.58 -4.98 3.38
CA LEU A 26 2.24 -3.78 3.89
C LEU A 26 3.77 -3.87 3.78
N ASN A 27 4.35 -5.02 4.14
CA ASN A 27 5.78 -5.25 4.01
C ASN A 27 6.22 -5.19 2.54
N GLN A 28 5.49 -5.85 1.64
CA GLN A 28 5.77 -5.81 0.20
C GLN A 28 5.67 -4.40 -0.38
N SER A 29 4.69 -3.60 0.09
CA SER A 29 4.53 -2.21 -0.35
C SER A 29 5.68 -1.33 0.16
N ALA A 30 6.16 -1.54 1.39
CA ALA A 30 7.34 -0.85 1.92
C ALA A 30 8.63 -1.23 1.18
N GLU A 31 8.79 -2.51 0.83
CA GLU A 31 9.90 -2.99 -0.01
C GLU A 31 9.88 -2.33 -1.39
N LEU A 32 8.70 -2.27 -2.03
CA LEU A 32 8.54 -1.60 -3.32
C LEU A 32 8.87 -0.11 -3.25
N SER A 33 8.52 0.59 -2.16
CA SER A 33 8.92 1.99 -1.96
C SER A 33 10.44 2.17 -1.96
N MET A 34 11.19 1.24 -1.36
CA MET A 34 12.66 1.29 -1.40
C MET A 34 13.20 1.09 -2.82
N GLU A 35 12.65 0.14 -3.57
CA GLU A 35 13.01 -0.09 -4.97
C GLU A 35 12.71 1.13 -5.86
N ILE A 36 11.58 1.79 -5.63
CA ILE A 36 11.20 3.02 -6.34
C ILE A 36 12.17 4.15 -6.05
N ILE A 37 12.60 4.33 -4.80
CA ILE A 37 13.60 5.33 -4.41
C ILE A 37 14.91 5.08 -5.17
N GLU A 38 15.40 3.84 -5.17
CA GLU A 38 16.63 3.47 -5.88
C GLU A 38 16.51 3.72 -7.40
N ALA A 39 15.38 3.35 -8.00
CA ALA A 39 15.12 3.58 -9.42
C ALA A 39 15.09 5.08 -9.80
N LYS A 40 14.55 5.93 -8.93
CA LYS A 40 14.55 7.39 -9.10
C LYS A 40 15.97 7.96 -9.03
N GLU A 41 16.77 7.51 -8.07
CA GLU A 41 18.17 7.92 -7.92
C GLU A 41 19.00 7.56 -9.15
N ILE A 42 18.90 6.32 -9.63
CA ILE A 42 19.57 5.87 -10.86
C ILE A 42 19.15 6.72 -12.05
N SER A 43 17.84 6.93 -12.25
CA SER A 43 17.31 7.74 -13.35
C SER A 43 17.84 9.18 -13.32
N ASN A 44 17.98 9.78 -12.15
CA ASN A 44 18.53 11.13 -12.00
C ASN A 44 20.01 11.20 -12.39
N VAL A 45 20.80 10.19 -12.03
CA VAL A 45 22.21 10.08 -12.46
C VAL A 45 22.28 9.92 -13.98
N GLU A 46 21.46 9.05 -14.58
CA GLU A 46 21.45 8.86 -16.04
C GLU A 46 21.03 10.12 -16.80
N ILE A 47 20.07 10.90 -16.27
CA ILE A 47 19.69 12.20 -16.83
C ILE A 47 20.89 13.15 -16.85
N GLU A 48 21.67 13.22 -15.76
CA GLU A 48 22.85 14.09 -15.69
C GLU A 48 23.96 13.63 -16.64
N ILE A 49 24.17 12.31 -16.80
CA ILE A 49 25.09 11.75 -17.79
C ILE A 49 24.65 12.14 -19.20
N ALA A 50 23.38 11.92 -19.56
CA ALA A 50 22.85 12.26 -20.88
C ALA A 50 22.99 13.76 -21.18
N ARG A 51 22.72 14.62 -20.18
CA ARG A 51 22.90 16.07 -20.28
C ARG A 51 24.34 16.46 -20.57
N ARG A 52 25.31 15.90 -19.84
CA ARG A 52 26.74 16.17 -20.05
C ARG A 52 27.24 15.68 -21.40
N MET A 53 26.66 14.60 -21.91
CA MET A 53 26.95 14.08 -23.25
C MET A 53 26.27 14.87 -24.38
N GLY A 54 25.35 15.80 -24.05
CA GLY A 54 24.56 16.52 -25.04
C GLY A 54 23.49 15.66 -25.73
N ASP A 55 23.18 14.48 -25.20
CA ASP A 55 22.19 13.54 -25.75
C ASP A 55 20.78 13.88 -25.24
N LYS A 56 20.15 14.84 -25.93
CA LYS A 56 18.78 15.29 -25.61
C LYS A 56 17.72 14.21 -25.81
N ALA A 57 17.94 13.27 -26.75
CA ALA A 57 16.98 12.22 -27.02
C ALA A 57 16.92 11.24 -25.84
N ARG A 58 18.09 10.81 -25.35
CA ARG A 58 18.20 9.96 -24.17
C ARG A 58 17.73 10.66 -22.90
N GLU A 59 18.08 11.92 -22.69
CA GLU A 59 17.59 12.71 -21.55
C GLU A 59 16.05 12.72 -21.50
N ASN A 60 15.39 12.94 -22.64
CA ASN A 60 13.93 12.95 -22.72
C ASN A 60 13.34 11.56 -22.48
N GLN A 61 13.96 10.50 -22.99
CA GLN A 61 13.51 9.13 -22.77
C GLN A 61 13.53 8.75 -21.29
N ILE A 62 14.63 9.06 -20.59
CA ILE A 62 14.75 8.77 -19.15
C ILE A 62 13.72 9.58 -18.34
N LYS A 63 13.53 10.87 -18.67
CA LYS A 63 12.50 11.70 -18.02
C LYS A 63 11.08 11.16 -18.20
N MET A 64 10.76 10.54 -19.33
CA MET A 64 9.46 9.88 -19.51
C MET A 64 9.33 8.66 -18.60
N GLY A 65 10.38 7.84 -18.49
CA GLY A 65 10.42 6.71 -17.56
C GLY A 65 10.28 7.16 -16.10
N LEU A 66 10.96 8.24 -15.72
CA LEU A 66 10.88 8.80 -14.36
C LEU A 66 9.44 9.20 -13.99
N LYS A 67 8.67 9.78 -14.92
CA LYS A 67 7.24 10.09 -14.69
C LYS A 67 6.39 8.85 -14.45
N GLN A 68 6.73 7.72 -15.07
CA GLN A 68 6.04 6.46 -14.83
C GLN A 68 6.37 5.91 -13.44
N ILE A 69 7.63 6.04 -13.02
CA ILE A 69 8.08 5.66 -11.67
C ILE A 69 7.39 6.54 -10.62
N GLU A 70 7.30 7.86 -10.84
CA GLU A 70 6.58 8.78 -9.96
C GLU A 70 5.09 8.43 -9.81
N LYS A 71 4.45 8.01 -10.92
CA LYS A 71 3.06 7.53 -10.88
C LYS A 71 2.92 6.21 -10.10
N ALA A 72 3.85 5.28 -10.28
CA ALA A 72 3.87 4.03 -9.52
C ALA A 72 4.10 4.27 -8.02
N ASP A 73 4.91 5.27 -7.66
CA ASP A 73 5.14 5.67 -6.28
C ASP A 73 3.85 6.17 -5.61
N GLN A 74 3.14 7.08 -6.27
CA GLN A 74 1.86 7.60 -5.78
C GLN A 74 0.83 6.48 -5.60
N GLU A 75 0.72 5.57 -6.57
CA GLU A 75 -0.19 4.42 -6.48
C GLU A 75 0.21 3.47 -5.33
N ASN A 76 1.51 3.30 -5.06
CA ASN A 76 1.99 2.50 -3.94
C ASN A 76 1.76 3.17 -2.58
N GLU A 77 1.97 4.49 -2.47
CA GLU A 77 1.66 5.27 -1.27
C GLU A 77 0.17 5.19 -0.92
N GLU A 78 -0.72 5.41 -1.89
CA GLU A 78 -2.16 5.27 -1.69
C GLU A 78 -2.55 3.87 -1.23
N ARG A 79 -1.93 2.83 -1.83
CA ARG A 79 -2.16 1.44 -1.43
C ARG A 79 -1.66 1.16 -0.01
N TYR A 80 -0.49 1.68 0.35
CA TYR A 80 0.09 1.54 1.68
C TYR A 80 -0.84 2.11 2.75
N ASP A 81 -1.34 3.33 2.53
CA ASP A 81 -2.27 4.00 3.44
C ASP A 81 -3.56 3.21 3.63
N ILE A 82 -4.15 2.68 2.54
CA ILE A 82 -5.35 1.84 2.62
C ILE A 82 -5.08 0.56 3.42
N LEU A 83 -3.95 -0.11 3.17
CA LEU A 83 -3.59 -1.33 3.90
C LEU A 83 -3.31 -1.06 5.38
N LEU A 84 -2.75 0.11 5.70
CA LEU A 84 -2.45 0.54 7.06
C LEU A 84 -3.75 0.76 7.85
N ASP A 85 -4.70 1.47 7.24
CA ASP A 85 -6.04 1.67 7.82
C ASP A 85 -6.77 0.34 8.05
N LEU A 86 -6.72 -0.57 7.08
CA LEU A 86 -7.34 -1.90 7.22
C LEU A 86 -6.69 -2.74 8.33
N ARG A 87 -5.36 -2.73 8.42
CA ARG A 87 -4.63 -3.39 9.51
C ARG A 87 -5.09 -2.82 10.86
N ASP A 88 -5.13 -1.50 11.00
CA ASP A 88 -5.47 -0.83 12.26
C ASP A 88 -6.95 -1.01 12.65
N GLU A 89 -7.85 -1.17 11.69
CA GLU A 89 -9.25 -1.54 11.94
C GLU A 89 -9.34 -3.00 12.43
N MET A 90 -8.68 -3.93 11.74
CA MET A 90 -8.68 -5.36 12.11
C MET A 90 -7.96 -5.63 13.43
N GLU A 91 -6.86 -4.95 13.71
CA GLU A 91 -6.11 -5.10 14.96
C GLU A 91 -6.99 -4.71 16.17
N LYS A 92 -7.77 -3.63 16.04
CA LYS A 92 -8.73 -3.22 17.07
C LYS A 92 -9.82 -4.27 17.30
N GLU A 93 -10.33 -4.87 16.22
CA GLU A 93 -11.33 -5.94 16.29
C GLU A 93 -10.75 -7.19 16.98
N ILE A 94 -9.54 -7.62 16.59
CA ILE A 94 -8.83 -8.77 17.19
C ILE A 94 -8.55 -8.55 18.67
N MET A 95 -8.09 -7.35 19.06
CA MET A 95 -7.79 -7.03 20.45
C MET A 95 -9.07 -6.82 21.30
N GLY A 96 -10.25 -6.89 20.70
CA GLY A 96 -11.51 -6.60 21.41
C GLY A 96 -11.60 -5.16 21.91
N ILE A 97 -10.79 -4.25 21.35
CA ILE A 97 -10.80 -2.83 21.69
C ILE A 97 -11.96 -2.20 20.91
N GLY A 98 -13.16 -2.33 21.49
CA GLY A 98 -14.38 -1.87 20.86
C GLY A 98 -14.33 -0.39 20.49
N VAL A 99 -14.23 -0.08 19.20
CA VAL A 99 -14.74 1.18 18.69
C VAL A 99 -16.26 1.06 18.77
N LYS A 100 -16.85 1.48 19.89
CA LYS A 100 -18.28 1.81 19.95
C LYS A 100 -18.52 2.80 18.80
N GLY A 101 -19.07 2.31 17.70
CA GLY A 101 -19.23 3.03 16.45
C GLY A 101 -19.86 4.39 16.67
N LYS A 102 -19.05 5.45 16.64
CA LYS A 102 -19.56 6.78 16.35
C LYS A 102 -19.66 6.87 14.82
N ARG A 103 -20.86 6.54 14.34
CA ARG A 103 -21.47 6.93 13.05
C ARG A 103 -20.47 7.32 11.95
N ARG A 104 -20.14 6.36 11.09
CA ARG A 104 -19.76 6.62 9.68
C ARG A 104 -21.04 6.91 8.84
N ASP A 105 -21.97 7.70 9.38
CA ASP A 105 -23.07 8.27 8.60
C ASP A 105 -22.66 9.68 8.18
N GLU A 106 -21.94 9.84 7.06
CA GLU A 106 -22.16 11.01 6.18
C GLU A 106 -21.39 11.04 4.84
N LYS A 107 -20.32 10.26 4.64
CA LYS A 107 -19.50 10.42 3.40
C LYS A 107 -19.76 9.45 2.25
N VAL A 108 -20.55 8.38 2.43
CA VAL A 108 -20.82 7.40 1.35
C VAL A 108 -22.08 7.75 0.52
N ARG A 109 -22.90 8.73 0.94
CA ARG A 109 -24.14 9.11 0.22
C ARG A 109 -23.97 10.12 -0.93
N LYS A 110 -22.75 10.44 -1.37
CA LYS A 110 -22.52 11.38 -2.49
C LYS A 110 -21.97 10.75 -3.79
N LEU A 111 -21.95 9.42 -3.89
CA LEU A 111 -21.54 8.71 -5.11
C LEU A 111 -22.63 7.76 -5.66
N VAL A 112 -23.90 8.01 -5.33
CA VAL A 112 -25.05 7.41 -6.04
C VAL A 112 -25.90 8.52 -6.62
#